data_AF-A0A6I7QD54-F1
#
_entry.id   AF-A0A6I7QD54-F1
#
_cell.length_a   1.000
_cell.length_b   1.000
_cell.length_c   1.000
_cell.angle_alpha   90.00
_cell.angle_beta   90.00
_cell.angle_gamma   90.00
#
_symmetry.space_group_name_H-M   'P 1'
#
loop_
_entity.id
_entity.type
_entity.pdbx_description
1 polymer ?
#
loop_
_entity_poly.entity_id
_entity_poly.type
_entity_poly.pdbx_seq_one_letter_code
_entity_poly.pdbx_strand_id
1 'polypeptide(L)'
;MKSGIEQTGSEVTGTPVTADRVSISPFSGKGEISGFRVANPGDYSNDYAFDVDDFQIELDIFSLFSDEIVIREIVISAPSIWVEQKLPENNIRTIMRHIQNMMPGEASDKAMVIERFRLTGVRWTFTPKWAVNGLPGLIFRISNLRTWDAAAEGLQLKR
;
A
#
# COMPACT_ATOMS: atom_id res chain seq x y z
N MET A 1 -4.44 7.14 17.15
CA MET A 1 -4.38 7.14 15.68
C MET A 1 -3.43 6.09 15.15
N LYS A 2 -2.14 6.08 15.56
CA LYS A 2 -1.18 5.01 15.24
C LYS A 2 -1.77 3.59 15.41
N SER A 3 -2.28 3.28 16.60
CA SER A 3 -2.90 1.98 16.90
C SER A 3 -4.05 1.59 15.98
N GLY A 4 -4.79 2.54 15.41
CA GLY A 4 -5.91 2.25 14.50
C GLY A 4 -5.43 1.83 13.12
N ILE A 5 -4.43 2.53 12.57
CA ILE A 5 -3.79 2.16 11.29
C ILE A 5 -3.09 0.81 11.40
N GLU A 6 -2.38 0.57 12.51
CA GLU A 6 -1.72 -0.71 12.76
C GLU A 6 -2.73 -1.85 12.91
N GLN A 7 -3.82 -1.64 13.64
CA GLN A 7 -4.86 -2.65 13.83
C GLN A 7 -5.61 -2.96 12.52
N THR A 8 -6.21 -1.95 11.89
CA THR A 8 -6.95 -2.12 10.63
C THR A 8 -6.02 -2.61 9.52
N GLY A 9 -4.82 -2.06 9.42
CA GLY A 9 -3.82 -2.52 8.46
C GLY A 9 -3.46 -3.99 8.68
N SER A 10 -3.26 -4.42 9.92
CA SER A 10 -2.93 -5.82 10.22
C SER A 10 -4.09 -6.75 9.92
N GLU A 11 -5.31 -6.33 10.21
CA GLU A 11 -6.53 -7.07 9.93
C GLU A 11 -6.75 -7.24 8.41
N VAL A 12 -6.61 -6.15 7.65
CA VAL A 12 -6.79 -6.11 6.19
C VAL A 12 -5.68 -6.85 5.45
N THR A 13 -4.44 -6.82 5.94
CA THR A 13 -3.29 -7.48 5.27
C THR A 13 -3.05 -8.91 5.75
N GLY A 14 -3.60 -9.29 6.91
CA GLY A 14 -3.43 -10.62 7.52
C GLY A 14 -2.05 -10.85 8.14
N THR A 15 -1.30 -9.77 8.36
CA THR A 15 0.08 -9.78 8.86
C THR A 15 0.34 -8.48 9.64
N PRO A 16 1.25 -8.44 10.61
CA PRO A 16 1.50 -7.22 11.38
C PRO A 16 1.81 -5.99 10.50
N VAL A 17 1.12 -4.90 10.76
CA VAL A 17 1.38 -3.57 10.21
C VAL A 17 1.84 -2.65 11.34
N THR A 18 2.92 -1.92 11.09
CA THR A 18 3.50 -0.96 12.05
C THR A 18 3.71 0.39 11.40
N ALA A 19 3.63 1.47 12.18
CA ALA A 19 4.00 2.82 11.75
C ALA A 19 4.80 3.53 12.84
N ASP A 20 5.89 4.21 12.52
CA ASP A 20 6.67 4.93 13.53
C ASP A 20 5.90 6.17 14.03
N ARG A 21 5.30 6.94 13.12
CA ARG A 21 4.47 8.12 13.42
C ARG A 21 3.28 8.20 12.48
N VAL A 22 2.17 8.73 13.00
CA VAL A 22 1.00 9.13 12.23
C VAL A 22 0.65 10.55 12.62
N SER A 23 0.60 11.45 11.63
CA SER A 23 0.18 12.84 11.79
C SER A 23 -1.02 13.10 10.88
N ILE A 24 -2.08 13.69 11.43
CA ILE A 24 -3.26 14.08 10.66
C ILE A 24 -3.61 15.50 11.07
N SER A 25 -3.78 16.38 10.09
CA SER A 25 -4.28 17.74 10.27
C SER A 25 -5.74 17.80 9.82
N PRO A 26 -6.71 17.80 10.75
CA PRO A 26 -8.14 17.75 10.42
C PRO A 26 -8.66 19.00 9.70
N PHE A 27 -7.92 20.11 9.76
CA PHE A 27 -8.31 21.36 9.10
C PHE A 27 -7.77 21.48 7.68
N SER A 28 -6.61 20.87 7.39
CA SER A 28 -6.03 20.90 6.05
C SER A 28 -6.23 19.62 5.25
N GLY A 29 -6.68 18.54 5.90
CA GLY A 29 -6.94 17.23 5.29
C GLY A 29 -5.65 16.46 5.00
N LYS A 30 -4.53 16.94 5.53
CA LYS A 30 -3.21 16.33 5.30
C LYS A 30 -2.96 15.24 6.32
N GLY A 31 -2.57 14.07 5.83
CA GLY A 31 -2.09 12.95 6.62
C GLY A 31 -0.68 12.57 6.22
N GLU A 32 0.14 12.20 7.19
CA GLU A 32 1.49 11.69 6.98
C GLU A 32 1.69 10.47 7.87
N ILE A 33 2.26 9.42 7.31
CA ILE A 33 2.68 8.23 8.03
C ILE A 33 4.17 8.04 7.77
N SER A 34 4.96 8.04 8.84
CA SER A 34 6.38 7.77 8.75
C SER A 34 6.72 6.37 9.23
N GLY A 35 7.64 5.70 8.54
CA GLY A 35 8.10 4.35 8.89
C GLY A 35 6.99 3.32 8.87
N PHE A 36 6.17 3.34 7.81
CA PHE A 36 5.09 2.37 7.60
C PHE A 36 5.68 1.05 7.09
N ARG A 37 5.39 -0.05 7.77
CA ARG A 37 5.91 -1.38 7.46
C ARG A 37 4.81 -2.42 7.51
N VAL A 38 4.83 -3.33 6.55
CA VAL A 38 3.97 -4.52 6.50
C VAL A 38 4.88 -5.73 6.64
N ALA A 39 4.72 -6.49 7.71
CA ALA A 39 5.48 -7.71 7.96
C ALA A 39 5.16 -8.75 6.89
N ASN A 40 6.08 -9.68 6.64
CA ASN A 40 5.75 -10.83 5.81
C ASN A 40 4.77 -11.77 6.53
N PRO A 41 3.82 -12.37 5.80
CA PRO A 41 3.02 -13.46 6.33
C PRO A 41 3.93 -14.62 6.77
N GLY A 42 3.46 -15.46 7.69
CA GLY A 42 4.27 -16.54 8.24
C GLY A 42 4.72 -17.53 7.17
N ASP A 43 5.98 -17.99 7.29
CA ASP A 43 6.73 -18.89 6.41
C ASP A 43 7.73 -18.23 5.42
N TYR A 44 7.67 -16.91 5.18
CA TYR A 44 8.64 -16.20 4.33
C TYR A 44 9.87 -15.70 5.10
N SER A 45 10.95 -15.38 4.40
CA SER A 45 12.31 -15.26 4.97
C SER A 45 12.73 -13.84 5.32
N ASN A 46 12.15 -12.83 4.68
CA ASN A 46 12.40 -11.43 5.03
C ASN A 46 11.43 -11.01 6.15
N ASP A 47 11.82 -10.06 7.00
CA ASP A 47 10.93 -9.56 8.06
C ASP A 47 9.71 -8.80 7.49
N TYR A 48 9.91 -8.05 6.40
CA TYR A 48 8.90 -7.18 5.80
C TYR A 48 8.61 -7.54 4.34
N ALA A 49 7.34 -7.42 3.96
CA ALA A 49 6.88 -7.46 2.58
C ALA A 49 6.96 -6.08 1.91
N PHE A 50 6.71 -5.03 2.70
CA PHE A 50 6.66 -3.64 2.27
C PHE A 50 7.21 -2.74 3.38
N ASP A 51 8.04 -1.77 3.02
CA ASP A 51 8.43 -0.66 3.88
C ASP A 51 8.45 0.68 3.15
N VAL A 52 8.18 1.75 3.90
CA VAL A 52 8.39 3.12 3.42
C VAL A 52 8.56 4.10 4.58
N ASP A 53 9.48 5.04 4.42
CA ASP A 53 9.73 6.07 5.43
C ASP A 53 8.75 7.23 5.35
N ASP A 54 8.20 7.54 4.18
CA ASP A 54 7.33 8.68 3.93
C ASP A 54 6.13 8.30 3.05
N PHE A 55 4.95 8.31 3.67
CA PHE A 55 3.65 8.16 3.03
C PHE A 55 2.82 9.41 3.34
N GLN A 56 2.39 10.13 2.31
CA GLN A 56 1.57 11.33 2.44
C GLN A 56 0.22 11.15 1.76
N ILE A 57 -0.83 11.68 2.38
CA ILE A 57 -2.17 11.73 1.83
C ILE A 57 -2.75 13.14 2.01
N GLU A 58 -3.48 13.61 1.01
CA GLU A 58 -4.26 14.83 1.10
C GLU A 58 -5.72 14.54 0.76
N LEU A 59 -6.58 14.67 1.76
CA LEU A 59 -8.02 14.49 1.67
C LEU A 59 -8.72 15.85 1.48
N ASP A 60 -9.76 15.87 0.66
CA ASP A 60 -10.76 16.94 0.74
C ASP A 60 -11.69 16.70 1.92
N ILE A 61 -11.49 17.44 3.00
CA ILE A 61 -12.29 17.30 4.23
C ILE A 61 -13.77 17.55 3.95
N PHE A 62 -14.11 18.47 3.02
CA PHE A 62 -15.50 18.75 2.71
C PHE A 62 -16.18 17.58 1.98
N SER A 63 -15.41 16.76 1.26
CA SER A 63 -15.92 15.57 0.59
C SER A 63 -16.43 14.50 1.55
N LEU A 64 -16.02 14.52 2.83
CA LEU A 64 -16.55 13.61 3.86
C LEU A 64 -18.06 13.81 4.08
N PHE A 65 -18.60 14.98 3.71
CA PHE A 65 -20.02 15.30 3.83
C PHE A 65 -20.82 15.05 2.55
N SER A 66 -20.19 14.68 1.44
CA SER A 66 -20.85 14.31 0.17
C SER A 66 -20.96 12.80 -0.02
N ASP A 67 -21.65 12.39 -1.09
CA ASP A 67 -21.73 10.99 -1.55
C ASP A 67 -20.43 10.52 -2.23
N GLU A 68 -19.47 11.43 -2.44
CA GLU A 68 -18.15 11.14 -2.98
C GLU A 68 -17.08 11.64 -2.01
N ILE A 69 -16.14 10.76 -1.64
CA ILE A 69 -14.94 11.07 -0.87
C ILE A 69 -13.78 11.28 -1.84
N VAL A 70 -13.14 12.44 -1.77
CA VAL A 70 -12.06 12.85 -2.69
C VAL A 70 -10.73 12.89 -1.97
N ILE A 71 -9.82 12.00 -2.37
CA ILE A 71 -8.41 12.04 -2.03
C ILE A 71 -7.68 12.81 -3.12
N ARG A 72 -7.25 14.04 -2.83
CA ARG A 72 -6.54 14.91 -3.78
C ARG A 72 -5.18 14.36 -4.16
N GLU A 73 -4.47 13.76 -3.21
CA GLU A 73 -3.15 13.20 -3.49
C GLU A 73 -2.77 12.08 -2.55
N ILE A 74 -2.10 11.07 -3.09
CA ILE A 74 -1.33 10.07 -2.34
C ILE A 74 0.10 10.10 -2.89
N VAL A 75 1.08 10.22 -2.00
CA VAL A 75 2.52 10.21 -2.34
C VAL A 75 3.23 9.15 -1.52
N ILE A 76 3.93 8.26 -2.20
CA ILE A 76 4.78 7.24 -1.60
C ILE A 76 6.16 7.34 -2.25
N SER A 77 7.16 7.63 -1.42
CA SER A 77 8.51 7.94 -1.88
C SER A 77 9.48 6.82 -1.51
N ALA A 78 10.15 6.26 -2.51
CA ALA A 78 11.17 5.24 -2.39
C ALA A 78 10.83 4.02 -1.50
N PRO A 79 9.64 3.40 -1.62
CA PRO A 79 9.32 2.23 -0.83
C PRO A 79 10.18 1.03 -1.24
N SER A 80 10.47 0.13 -0.30
CA SER A 80 11.03 -1.18 -0.62
C SER A 80 9.96 -2.25 -0.56
N ILE A 81 9.98 -3.12 -1.57
CA ILE A 81 9.05 -4.23 -1.70
C ILE A 81 9.86 -5.51 -1.87
N TRP A 82 9.67 -6.47 -0.97
CA TRP A 82 10.32 -7.77 -1.04
C TRP A 82 9.32 -8.79 -1.55
N VAL A 83 9.66 -9.45 -2.66
CA VAL A 83 8.85 -10.51 -3.26
C VAL A 83 9.63 -11.82 -3.14
N GLU A 84 9.15 -12.71 -2.28
CA GLU A 84 9.72 -14.05 -2.11
C GLU A 84 8.85 -15.07 -2.84
N GLN A 85 9.42 -15.71 -3.85
CA GLN A 85 8.71 -16.63 -4.74
C GLN A 85 8.89 -18.09 -4.30
N LYS A 86 7.78 -18.76 -3.96
CA LYS A 86 7.66 -20.18 -3.59
C LYS A 86 6.59 -20.86 -4.45
N LEU A 87 6.95 -21.53 -5.55
CA LEU A 87 5.94 -22.06 -6.48
C LEU A 87 4.89 -22.94 -5.76
N PRO A 88 3.57 -22.70 -5.95
CA PRO A 88 2.95 -21.76 -6.91
C PRO A 88 2.71 -20.32 -6.38
N GLU A 89 3.04 -20.03 -5.13
CA GLU A 89 2.71 -18.78 -4.42
C GLU A 89 3.88 -17.80 -4.25
N ASN A 90 3.56 -16.60 -3.78
CA ASN A 90 4.52 -15.67 -3.19
C ASN A 90 3.87 -14.86 -2.07
N ASN A 91 4.69 -14.24 -1.23
CA ASN A 91 4.26 -13.46 -0.08
C ASN A 91 3.26 -12.35 -0.43
N ILE A 92 3.50 -11.61 -1.53
CA ILE A 92 2.61 -10.54 -1.97
C ILE A 92 1.23 -11.10 -2.38
N ARG A 93 1.19 -12.25 -3.06
CA ARG A 93 -0.08 -12.94 -3.41
C ARG A 93 -0.82 -13.41 -2.18
N THR A 94 -0.12 -13.90 -1.16
CA THR A 94 -0.73 -14.27 0.13
C THR A 94 -1.41 -13.06 0.77
N ILE A 95 -0.72 -11.92 0.85
CA ILE A 95 -1.29 -10.67 1.38
C ILE A 95 -2.49 -10.21 0.55
N MET A 96 -2.37 -10.17 -0.79
CA MET A 96 -3.47 -9.70 -1.65
C MET A 96 -4.71 -10.58 -1.54
N ARG A 97 -4.55 -11.89 -1.38
CA ARG A 97 -5.67 -12.81 -1.16
C ARG A 97 -6.39 -12.51 0.15
N HIS A 98 -5.64 -12.21 1.21
CA HIS A 98 -6.24 -11.83 2.49
C HIS A 98 -7.00 -10.51 2.37
N ILE A 99 -6.42 -9.50 1.70
CA ILE A 99 -7.09 -8.22 1.40
C ILE A 99 -8.41 -8.45 0.65
N GLN A 100 -8.38 -9.27 -0.41
CA GLN A 100 -9.57 -9.58 -1.22
C GLN A 100 -10.66 -10.29 -0.41
N ASN A 101 -10.28 -11.16 0.52
CA ASN A 101 -11.23 -11.85 1.39
C ASN A 101 -11.82 -10.92 2.46
N MET A 102 -11.05 -9.93 2.93
CA MET A 102 -11.48 -8.94 3.91
C MET A 102 -12.34 -7.82 3.33
N MET A 103 -12.29 -7.61 2.01
CA MET A 103 -13.13 -6.68 1.28
C MET A 103 -14.19 -7.46 0.49
N PRO A 104 -15.22 -8.05 1.13
CA PRO A 104 -16.39 -8.52 0.39
C PRO A 104 -16.94 -7.33 -0.40
N GLY A 105 -17.40 -7.56 -1.63
CA GLY A 105 -17.79 -6.51 -2.59
C GLY A 105 -19.01 -5.67 -2.22
N GLU A 106 -19.24 -5.40 -0.94
CA GLU A 106 -20.17 -4.39 -0.46
C GLU A 106 -19.50 -3.02 -0.61
N ALA A 107 -19.85 -2.35 -1.71
CA ALA A 107 -19.49 -0.96 -1.92
C ALA A 107 -20.02 -0.13 -0.75
N SER A 108 -19.13 0.67 -0.14
CA SER A 108 -19.56 1.82 0.66
C SER A 108 -20.55 2.65 -0.16
N ASP A 109 -21.66 3.09 0.46
CA ASP A 109 -22.65 3.98 -0.19
C ASP A 109 -22.00 5.25 -0.76
N LYS A 110 -20.84 5.65 -0.22
CA LYS A 110 -20.02 6.73 -0.74
C LYS A 110 -18.99 6.24 -1.75
N ALA A 111 -18.96 6.86 -2.92
CA ALA A 111 -17.91 6.70 -3.91
C ALA A 111 -16.58 7.23 -3.36
N MET A 112 -15.45 6.65 -3.77
CA MET A 112 -14.11 7.15 -3.42
C MET A 112 -13.32 7.42 -4.70
N VAL A 113 -12.78 8.63 -4.80
CA VAL A 113 -11.98 9.09 -5.95
C VAL A 113 -10.60 9.51 -5.47
N ILE A 114 -9.57 9.11 -6.20
CA ILE A 114 -8.18 9.54 -5.99
C ILE A 114 -7.76 10.36 -7.20
N GLU A 115 -7.52 11.67 -7.02
CA GLU A 115 -7.14 12.54 -8.13
C GLU A 115 -5.71 12.27 -8.59
N ARG A 116 -4.77 12.10 -7.65
CA ARG A 116 -3.35 11.90 -7.97
C ARG A 116 -2.73 10.83 -7.09
N PHE A 117 -2.12 9.84 -7.74
CA PHE A 117 -1.28 8.84 -7.08
C PHE A 117 0.15 8.95 -7.59
N ARG A 118 1.10 9.19 -6.68
CA ARG A 118 2.52 9.30 -6.97
C ARG A 118 3.29 8.24 -6.20
N LEU A 119 3.93 7.35 -6.96
CA LEU A 119 4.82 6.31 -6.44
C LEU A 119 6.16 6.44 -7.16
N THR A 120 7.21 6.80 -6.44
CA THR A 120 8.53 7.10 -7.04
C THR A 120 9.65 6.34 -6.35
N GLY A 121 10.75 6.07 -7.06
CA GLY A 121 11.96 5.48 -6.47
C GLY A 121 11.81 4.07 -5.90
N VAL A 122 10.81 3.29 -6.36
CA VAL A 122 10.50 1.98 -5.81
C VAL A 122 11.69 1.03 -5.92
N ARG A 123 11.99 0.34 -4.83
CA ARG A 123 13.02 -0.70 -4.75
C ARG A 123 12.37 -2.06 -4.62
N TRP A 124 12.39 -2.84 -5.68
CA TRP A 124 11.93 -4.22 -5.67
C TRP A 124 13.08 -5.15 -5.36
N THR A 125 12.87 -6.12 -4.47
CA THR A 125 13.81 -7.21 -4.20
C THR A 125 13.09 -8.53 -4.47
N PHE A 126 13.51 -9.23 -5.52
CA PHE A 126 12.94 -10.52 -5.90
C PHE A 126 13.83 -11.67 -5.42
N THR A 127 13.26 -12.58 -4.62
CA THR A 127 13.97 -13.71 -4.02
C THR A 127 13.30 -15.03 -4.45
N PRO A 128 13.80 -15.71 -5.50
CA PRO A 128 13.31 -17.02 -5.90
C PRO A 128 13.86 -18.13 -4.99
N LYS A 129 12.98 -18.96 -4.40
CA LYS A 129 13.41 -20.12 -3.58
C LYS A 129 13.97 -21.30 -4.38
N TRP A 130 13.69 -21.36 -5.69
CA TRP A 130 14.16 -22.40 -6.59
C TRP A 130 15.53 -22.09 -7.20
N ALA A 131 16.00 -20.84 -7.11
CA ALA A 131 17.38 -20.53 -7.47
C ALA A 131 18.30 -21.18 -6.44
N VAL A 132 19.18 -22.05 -6.92
CA VAL A 132 20.14 -22.86 -6.15
C VAL A 132 20.76 -22.06 -5.00
N ASN A 133 20.87 -22.67 -3.82
CA ASN A 133 21.48 -22.13 -2.60
C ASN A 133 22.67 -21.19 -2.90
N GLY A 134 22.52 -19.89 -2.66
CA GLY A 134 23.63 -18.93 -2.66
C GLY A 134 23.54 -17.73 -3.61
N LEU A 135 22.51 -17.62 -4.47
CA LEU A 135 22.32 -16.39 -5.25
C LEU A 135 21.59 -15.31 -4.42
N PRO A 136 22.16 -14.10 -4.29
CA PRO A 136 21.45 -12.98 -3.67
C PRO A 136 20.21 -12.63 -4.50
N GLY A 137 19.16 -12.17 -3.83
CA GLY A 137 17.94 -11.67 -4.49
C GLY A 137 18.27 -10.60 -5.53
N LEU A 138 17.49 -10.55 -6.60
CA LEU A 138 17.64 -9.55 -7.64
C LEU A 138 16.97 -8.24 -7.20
N ILE A 139 17.74 -7.16 -7.14
CA ILE A 139 17.23 -5.82 -6.80
C ILE A 139 16.95 -5.05 -8.09
N PHE A 140 15.70 -4.62 -8.26
CA PHE A 140 15.29 -3.74 -9.34
C PHE A 140 14.92 -2.37 -8.77
N ARG A 141 15.46 -1.31 -9.36
CA ARG A 141 15.09 0.08 -9.00
C ARG A 141 14.30 0.67 -10.15
N ILE A 142 13.07 1.07 -9.85
CA ILE A 142 12.22 1.80 -10.80
C ILE A 142 12.19 3.25 -10.32
N SER A 143 13.04 4.07 -10.92
CA SER A 143 13.19 5.48 -10.51
C SER A 143 11.98 6.32 -10.91
N ASN A 144 11.34 6.01 -12.05
CA ASN A 144 10.25 6.79 -12.63
C ASN A 144 9.10 5.88 -13.06
N LEU A 145 8.07 5.75 -12.22
CA LEU A 145 6.74 5.36 -12.68
C LEU A 145 5.96 6.65 -12.96
N ARG A 146 5.54 6.85 -14.22
CA ARG A 146 4.82 8.06 -14.62
C ARG A 146 3.48 8.09 -13.87
N THR A 147 3.10 9.28 -13.40
CA THR A 147 1.82 9.58 -12.75
C THR A 147 0.68 8.85 -13.44
N TRP A 148 -0.09 8.09 -12.68
CA TRP A 148 -1.39 7.62 -13.12
C TRP A 148 -2.41 8.70 -12.72
N ASP A 149 -2.99 9.37 -13.72
CA ASP A 149 -4.08 10.32 -13.54
C ASP A 149 -5.39 9.55 -13.74
N ALA A 150 -6.06 9.24 -12.63
CA ALA A 150 -7.34 8.55 -12.65
C ALA A 150 -8.41 9.32 -13.44
N ALA A 151 -8.34 10.65 -13.43
CA ALA A 151 -9.30 11.52 -14.09
C ALA A 151 -9.12 11.53 -15.62
N ALA A 152 -7.91 11.21 -16.11
CA ALA A 152 -7.62 11.16 -17.55
C ALA A 152 -8.15 9.89 -18.24
N GLU A 153 -8.32 8.77 -17.52
CA GLU A 153 -8.72 7.48 -18.10
C GLU A 153 -10.14 7.03 -17.79
N GLY A 154 -10.99 7.87 -17.20
CA GLY A 154 -12.42 7.57 -17.05
C GLY A 154 -12.67 6.21 -16.41
N LEU A 155 -11.88 5.85 -15.40
CA LEU A 155 -12.07 4.62 -14.65
C LEU A 155 -13.32 4.75 -13.77
N GLN A 156 -14.47 4.54 -14.41
CA GLN A 156 -15.67 4.06 -13.76
C GLN A 156 -15.27 2.73 -13.14
N LEU A 157 -15.03 2.71 -11.82
CA LEU A 157 -15.11 1.47 -11.06
C LEU A 157 -16.50 0.91 -11.37
N LYS A 158 -16.55 -0.14 -12.21
CA LYS A 158 -17.81 -0.78 -12.57
C LYS A 158 -18.48 -1.23 -11.27
N ARG A 159 -19.70 -0.75 -11.10
CA ARG A 159 -20.65 -1.07 -10.03
C ARG A 159 -20.75 -2.56 -9.78
#